data_AF-A0AAJ7IYY4-F1
#
_entry.id   AF-A0AAJ7IYY4-F1
#
_cell.length_a   1.000
_cell.length_b   1.000
_cell.length_c   1.000
_cell.angle_alpha   90.00
_cell.angle_beta   90.00
_cell.angle_gamma   90.00
#
_symmetry.space_group_name_H-M   'P 1'
#
loop_
_entity.id
_entity.type
_entity.pdbx_description
1 polymer ?
#
loop_
_entity_poly.entity_id
_entity_poly.type
_entity_poly.pdbx_seq_one_letter_code
_entity_poly.pdbx_strand_id
1 'polypeptide(L)'
;MKSKLRLLLLLAVLFFVRSLGKEKSENTPCIDHNKFYRNPNAPAHNVWSSAECAKYYLCLDDEVFEFRCSQGLLFDVSRQVCDFKANVDNCDVTSEPQPPRPLLSDGDCDEKHLACGDGTCFPVSYFCDGSVDCPDGSDEAWCDIRNDPNGALLCDPIQCRLPNCWCSKDGTQVPGNLTASTVPQMITITFDDAVNAENFELFSKIFSDERKNPNGCPVRGTFYVSHQYTNYRDVQYLWNIGHEIAAHSVTHRGPEDWWSKNATVEDWFDEMVGMANIIKKYAAVRLEEIRGLRAPFLRVGWNRQFLMMSEFGFLYDSSMLAPFFDLPLWPYTLDYRPPHDCVGADQFCPTRSYTGLWELPINQILAGDYTCARIDSCPSDMSGEDVYKILMVNFKRHYLNNRAPLGLHFHASWFQNPSYSYAFNKFMDDMLRLTDVYFVTSYQVIEWMRKPTSLNLIETFKPWHCEPRKFQPFEVACDLPSSCKLPSRVLKSHRYLHTCFECPKEYPWLRNEFGMK
;
A
#
# COMPACT_ATOMS: atom_id res chain seq x y z
N MET A 1 3.67 -43.98 -29.70
CA MET A 1 2.42 -44.02 -28.90
C MET A 1 2.09 -42.76 -28.09
N LYS A 2 2.99 -41.79 -27.87
CA LYS A 2 2.68 -40.56 -27.09
C LYS A 2 2.15 -39.35 -27.92
N SER A 3 2.17 -39.43 -29.25
CA SER A 3 1.72 -38.33 -30.14
C SER A 3 0.20 -38.34 -30.41
N LYS A 4 -0.46 -39.51 -30.46
CA LYS A 4 -1.91 -39.60 -30.68
C LYS A 4 -2.76 -39.23 -29.45
N LEU A 5 -2.21 -39.30 -28.24
CA LEU A 5 -2.93 -38.95 -27.00
C LEU A 5 -2.95 -37.43 -26.74
N ARG A 6 -1.96 -36.68 -27.24
CA ARG A 6 -1.95 -35.21 -27.20
C ARG A 6 -2.97 -34.59 -28.17
N LEU A 7 -3.20 -35.21 -29.33
CA LEU A 7 -4.16 -34.70 -30.31
C LEU A 7 -5.62 -34.92 -29.88
N LEU A 8 -5.93 -36.03 -29.18
CA LEU A 8 -7.26 -36.27 -28.63
C LEU A 8 -7.59 -35.40 -27.41
N LEU A 9 -6.61 -35.05 -26.56
CA LEU A 9 -6.86 -34.13 -25.44
C LEU A 9 -7.02 -32.67 -25.89
N LEU A 10 -6.27 -32.23 -26.92
CA LEU A 10 -6.46 -30.90 -27.51
C LEU A 10 -7.85 -30.74 -28.15
N LEU A 11 -8.36 -31.78 -28.82
CA LEU A 11 -9.74 -31.80 -29.34
C LEU A 11 -10.80 -31.85 -28.23
N ALA A 12 -10.55 -32.56 -27.13
CA ALA A 12 -11.48 -32.61 -26.00
C ALA A 12 -11.56 -31.29 -25.22
N VAL A 13 -10.44 -30.57 -25.04
CA VAL A 13 -10.45 -29.25 -24.39
C VAL A 13 -11.06 -28.17 -25.31
N LEU A 14 -10.82 -28.23 -26.62
CA LEU A 14 -11.51 -27.37 -27.60
C LEU A 14 -13.02 -27.66 -27.70
N PHE A 15 -13.47 -28.89 -27.38
CA PHE A 15 -14.90 -29.23 -27.31
C PHE A 15 -15.53 -28.92 -25.94
N PHE A 16 -14.80 -29.01 -24.84
CA PHE A 16 -15.34 -28.66 -23.51
C PHE A 16 -15.40 -27.15 -23.26
N VAL A 17 -14.58 -26.36 -23.96
CA VAL A 17 -14.70 -24.88 -23.98
C VAL A 17 -15.81 -24.40 -24.94
N ARG A 18 -16.48 -25.31 -25.68
CA ARG A 18 -17.56 -24.96 -26.62
C ARG A 18 -18.98 -25.14 -26.09
N SER A 19 -19.19 -25.33 -24.78
CA SER A 19 -20.53 -25.53 -24.21
C SER A 19 -20.90 -24.65 -23.00
N LEU A 20 -20.17 -23.56 -22.73
CA LEU A 20 -20.82 -22.40 -22.09
C LEU A 20 -21.15 -21.43 -23.21
N GLY A 21 -22.46 -21.23 -23.42
CA GLY A 21 -23.02 -20.51 -24.57
C GLY A 21 -22.32 -19.17 -24.81
N LYS A 22 -21.57 -19.09 -25.90
CA LYS A 22 -21.26 -17.82 -26.56
C LYS A 22 -22.47 -17.42 -27.39
N GLU A 23 -23.43 -16.74 -26.77
CA GLU A 23 -24.23 -15.78 -27.51
C GLU A 23 -23.39 -14.51 -27.63
N LYS A 24 -22.99 -14.16 -28.86
CA LYS A 24 -22.52 -12.81 -29.16
C LYS A 24 -23.72 -11.90 -28.89
N SER A 25 -23.65 -11.03 -27.88
CA SER A 25 -24.67 -10.00 -27.66
C SER A 25 -24.60 -9.02 -28.82
N GLU A 26 -25.41 -9.24 -29.86
CA GLU A 26 -25.36 -8.47 -31.10
C GLU A 26 -25.98 -7.06 -30.98
N ASN A 27 -26.27 -6.57 -29.76
CA ASN A 27 -27.00 -5.32 -29.56
C ASN A 27 -26.70 -4.56 -28.24
N THR A 28 -25.68 -4.94 -27.46
CA THR A 28 -25.32 -4.20 -26.23
C THR A 28 -24.10 -3.31 -26.48
N PRO A 29 -24.17 -1.98 -26.33
CA PRO A 29 -23.03 -1.10 -26.50
C PRO A 29 -22.04 -1.25 -25.35
N CYS A 30 -20.76 -1.00 -25.64
CA CYS A 30 -19.70 -0.85 -24.65
C CYS A 30 -19.84 0.52 -23.99
N ILE A 31 -19.99 0.56 -22.65
CA ILE A 31 -20.17 1.83 -21.92
C ILE A 31 -19.20 2.00 -20.73
N ASP A 32 -18.67 0.91 -20.16
CA ASP A 32 -17.70 0.96 -19.07
C ASP A 32 -16.58 -0.05 -19.36
N HIS A 33 -15.36 0.45 -19.55
CA HIS A 33 -14.20 -0.35 -19.97
C HIS A 33 -13.60 -1.19 -18.84
N ASN A 34 -14.02 -0.97 -17.58
CA ASN A 34 -13.41 -1.64 -16.41
C ASN A 34 -14.40 -2.06 -15.32
N LYS A 35 -15.70 -1.76 -15.44
CA LYS A 35 -16.74 -2.25 -14.51
C LYS A 35 -17.80 -3.08 -15.23
N PHE A 36 -18.44 -3.95 -14.46
CA PHE A 36 -19.61 -4.66 -14.92
C PHE A 36 -20.82 -3.72 -14.94
N TYR A 37 -21.62 -3.81 -15.99
CA TYR A 37 -22.81 -2.99 -16.22
C TYR A 37 -23.99 -3.85 -16.69
N ARG A 38 -25.22 -3.34 -16.63
CA ARG A 38 -26.40 -3.96 -17.25
C ARG A 38 -26.57 -3.45 -18.66
N ASN A 39 -27.35 -4.16 -19.46
CA ASN A 39 -27.61 -3.73 -20.83
C ASN A 39 -28.32 -2.35 -20.86
N PRO A 40 -27.70 -1.26 -21.36
CA PRO A 40 -28.32 0.06 -21.48
C PRO A 40 -29.55 0.07 -22.40
N ASN A 41 -29.64 -0.89 -23.32
CA ASN A 41 -30.77 -1.03 -24.23
C ASN A 41 -31.92 -1.83 -23.62
N ALA A 42 -31.83 -2.22 -22.34
CA ALA A 42 -32.92 -2.89 -21.67
C ALA A 42 -34.11 -1.91 -21.51
N PRO A 43 -35.35 -2.35 -21.84
CA PRO A 43 -36.51 -1.48 -21.74
C PRO A 43 -36.73 -1.04 -20.28
N ALA A 44 -36.95 0.25 -20.06
CA ALA A 44 -37.32 0.77 -18.74
C ALA A 44 -38.72 0.24 -18.36
N HIS A 45 -38.78 -0.72 -17.43
CA HIS A 45 -40.03 -1.29 -16.94
C HIS A 45 -40.05 -1.32 -15.42
N ASN A 46 -41.25 -1.14 -14.84
CA ASN A 46 -41.43 -0.95 -13.39
C ASN A 46 -41.10 -2.20 -12.54
N VAL A 47 -40.96 -3.39 -13.13
CA VAL A 47 -40.73 -4.66 -12.40
C VAL A 47 -39.83 -5.61 -13.20
N TRP A 48 -38.55 -5.67 -12.82
CA TRP A 48 -37.56 -6.56 -13.44
C TRP A 48 -37.78 -8.03 -13.09
N SER A 49 -37.63 -8.92 -14.08
CA SER A 49 -37.57 -10.35 -13.78
C SER A 49 -36.25 -10.68 -13.08
N SER A 50 -36.28 -11.68 -12.18
CA SER A 50 -35.05 -12.16 -11.55
C SER A 50 -34.02 -12.68 -12.56
N ALA A 51 -34.45 -13.05 -13.77
CA ALA A 51 -33.56 -13.51 -14.83
C ALA A 51 -32.82 -12.33 -15.49
N GLU A 52 -33.49 -11.21 -15.71
CA GLU A 52 -32.89 -10.00 -16.28
C GLU A 52 -32.00 -9.29 -15.26
N CYS A 53 -32.48 -9.17 -14.01
CA CYS A 53 -31.69 -8.54 -12.95
C CYS A 53 -30.45 -9.38 -12.54
N ALA A 54 -30.38 -10.66 -12.93
CA ALA A 54 -29.20 -11.50 -12.76
C ALA A 54 -28.17 -11.40 -13.91
N LYS A 55 -28.49 -10.74 -15.03
CA LYS A 55 -27.58 -10.56 -16.17
C LYS A 55 -26.76 -9.28 -16.02
N TYR A 56 -25.50 -9.35 -16.43
CA TYR A 56 -24.55 -8.24 -16.42
C TYR A 56 -23.50 -8.44 -17.51
N TYR A 57 -22.76 -7.39 -17.84
CA TYR A 57 -21.89 -7.30 -19.00
C TYR A 57 -20.56 -6.65 -18.61
N LEU A 58 -19.47 -6.99 -19.29
CA LEU A 58 -18.17 -6.33 -19.17
C LEU A 58 -17.67 -5.95 -20.56
N CYS A 59 -17.11 -4.76 -20.72
CA CYS A 59 -16.45 -4.38 -21.97
C CYS A 59 -14.93 -4.47 -21.81
N LEU A 60 -14.25 -5.19 -22.70
CA LEU A 60 -12.79 -5.28 -22.77
C LEU A 60 -12.37 -5.12 -24.23
N ASP A 61 -11.48 -4.17 -24.52
CA ASP A 61 -10.98 -3.88 -25.88
C ASP A 61 -12.11 -3.76 -26.93
N ASP A 62 -13.16 -3.01 -26.61
CA ASP A 62 -14.38 -2.84 -27.42
C ASP A 62 -15.21 -4.13 -27.66
N GLU A 63 -14.87 -5.24 -27.01
CA GLU A 63 -15.66 -6.47 -27.00
C GLU A 63 -16.52 -6.59 -25.73
N VAL A 64 -17.81 -6.89 -25.90
CA VAL A 64 -18.76 -7.04 -24.80
C VAL A 64 -18.94 -8.51 -24.43
N PHE A 65 -18.75 -8.82 -23.15
CA PHE A 65 -18.90 -10.15 -22.56
C PHE A 65 -20.14 -10.18 -21.66
N GLU A 66 -21.07 -11.09 -21.95
CA GLU A 66 -22.25 -11.33 -21.10
C GLU A 66 -21.94 -12.33 -19.98
N PHE A 67 -22.44 -12.03 -18.79
CA PHE A 67 -22.38 -12.86 -17.61
C PHE A 67 -23.74 -12.96 -16.94
N ARG A 68 -23.89 -13.95 -16.06
CA ARG A 68 -25.11 -14.18 -15.29
C ARG A 68 -24.78 -14.69 -13.89
N CYS A 69 -25.45 -14.14 -12.89
CA CYS A 69 -25.34 -14.63 -11.51
C CYS A 69 -25.86 -16.06 -11.37
N SER A 70 -25.31 -16.78 -10.38
CA SER A 70 -25.80 -18.11 -9.99
C SER A 70 -27.29 -18.08 -9.62
N GLN A 71 -27.95 -19.23 -9.74
CA GLN A 71 -29.40 -19.34 -9.56
C GLN A 71 -29.87 -18.77 -8.21
N GLY A 72 -30.78 -17.79 -8.24
CA GLY A 72 -31.34 -17.15 -7.05
C GLY A 72 -30.63 -15.86 -6.59
N LEU A 73 -29.50 -15.51 -7.21
CA LEU A 73 -28.78 -14.26 -6.97
C LEU A 73 -29.07 -13.23 -8.06
N LEU A 74 -29.01 -11.95 -7.69
CA LEU A 74 -29.15 -10.79 -8.55
C LEU A 74 -27.84 -10.00 -8.56
N PHE A 75 -27.52 -9.35 -9.67
CA PHE A 75 -26.32 -8.53 -9.76
C PHE A 75 -26.55 -7.16 -9.12
N ASP A 76 -25.67 -6.72 -8.23
CA ASP A 76 -25.69 -5.37 -7.67
C ASP A 76 -24.70 -4.49 -8.44
N VAL A 77 -25.20 -3.48 -9.15
CA VAL A 77 -24.39 -2.63 -10.02
C VAL A 77 -23.45 -1.72 -9.22
N SER A 78 -23.87 -1.26 -8.05
CA SER A 78 -23.05 -0.40 -7.19
C SER A 78 -21.97 -1.20 -6.46
N ARG A 79 -22.32 -2.40 -5.98
CA ARG A 79 -21.38 -3.26 -5.24
C ARG A 79 -20.53 -4.16 -6.14
N GLN A 80 -20.88 -4.30 -7.42
CA GLN A 80 -20.21 -5.17 -8.39
C GLN A 80 -20.19 -6.65 -7.95
N VAL A 81 -21.21 -7.10 -7.21
CA VAL A 81 -21.33 -8.49 -6.72
C VAL A 81 -22.68 -9.11 -7.07
N CYS A 82 -22.75 -10.43 -7.12
CA CYS A 82 -24.02 -11.15 -7.11
C CYS A 82 -24.49 -11.39 -5.66
N ASP A 83 -25.61 -10.80 -5.27
CA ASP A 83 -26.18 -10.92 -3.91
C ASP A 83 -27.63 -11.44 -3.96
N PHE A 84 -28.18 -11.80 -2.80
CA PHE A 84 -29.57 -12.24 -2.69
C PHE A 84 -30.53 -11.10 -3.03
N LYS A 85 -31.67 -11.45 -3.61
CA LYS A 85 -32.73 -10.49 -4.02
C LYS A 85 -33.14 -9.48 -2.95
N ALA A 86 -33.02 -9.81 -1.66
CA ALA A 86 -33.34 -8.89 -0.57
C ALA A 86 -32.33 -7.74 -0.41
N ASN A 87 -31.11 -7.90 -0.93
CA ASN A 87 -29.99 -6.98 -0.80
C ASN A 87 -29.71 -6.19 -2.10
N VAL A 88 -30.51 -6.39 -3.14
CA VAL A 88 -30.31 -5.79 -4.47
C VAL A 88 -31.57 -5.03 -4.86
N ASP A 89 -31.48 -3.70 -4.87
CA ASP A 89 -32.57 -2.77 -5.22
C ASP A 89 -32.30 -1.96 -6.50
N ASN A 90 -31.10 -2.05 -7.07
CA ASN A 90 -30.63 -1.31 -8.25
C ASN A 90 -30.73 -2.09 -9.58
N CYS A 91 -31.80 -2.87 -9.77
CA CYS A 91 -32.03 -3.64 -11.01
C CYS A 91 -32.25 -2.74 -12.25
N ASP A 92 -32.67 -1.50 -12.03
CA ASP A 92 -32.95 -0.46 -13.03
C ASP A 92 -31.73 0.39 -13.39
N VAL A 93 -30.68 0.35 -12.56
CA VAL A 93 -29.44 1.08 -12.79
C VAL A 93 -28.60 0.34 -13.83
N THR A 94 -28.24 1.01 -14.92
CA THR A 94 -27.45 0.39 -16.00
C THR A 94 -25.98 0.30 -15.63
N SER A 95 -25.40 1.42 -15.25
CA SER A 95 -24.04 1.56 -14.72
C SER A 95 -24.10 2.65 -13.66
N GLU A 96 -23.06 2.75 -12.84
CA GLU A 96 -22.89 3.98 -12.06
C GLU A 96 -22.78 5.16 -13.05
N PRO A 97 -23.52 6.26 -12.84
CA PRO A 97 -23.38 7.44 -13.68
C PRO A 97 -21.95 7.97 -13.52
N GLN A 98 -21.15 7.82 -14.57
CA GLN A 98 -19.83 8.42 -14.64
C GLN A 98 -20.02 9.91 -14.94
N PRO A 99 -19.47 10.82 -14.11
CA PRO A 99 -19.53 12.23 -14.43
C PRO A 99 -18.87 12.49 -15.80
N PRO A 100 -19.35 13.49 -16.56
CA PRO A 100 -18.83 13.78 -17.87
C PRO A 100 -17.35 14.15 -17.80
N ARG A 101 -16.63 13.99 -18.92
CA ARG A 101 -15.23 14.42 -19.00
C ARG A 101 -15.15 15.94 -19.04
N PRO A 102 -14.21 16.55 -18.29
CA PRO A 102 -13.98 17.99 -18.40
C PRO A 102 -13.44 18.35 -19.79
N LEU A 103 -13.81 19.52 -20.30
CA LEU A 103 -13.43 20.02 -21.61
C LEU A 103 -12.08 20.76 -21.54
N LEU A 104 -11.02 20.01 -21.16
CA LEU A 104 -9.70 20.57 -20.83
C LEU A 104 -9.01 21.30 -22.00
N SER A 105 -9.24 20.87 -23.25
CA SER A 105 -8.62 21.45 -24.45
C SER A 105 -9.57 22.25 -25.33
N ASP A 106 -10.87 21.98 -25.22
CA ASP A 106 -11.89 22.42 -26.19
C ASP A 106 -12.92 23.38 -25.58
N GLY A 107 -12.73 23.79 -24.32
CA GLY A 107 -13.58 24.76 -23.62
C GLY A 107 -13.29 26.21 -24.01
N ASP A 108 -14.34 27.02 -24.14
CA ASP A 108 -14.27 28.47 -24.38
C ASP A 108 -14.14 29.22 -23.03
N CYS A 109 -13.01 29.04 -22.35
CA CYS A 109 -12.71 29.68 -21.06
C CYS A 109 -11.52 30.64 -21.16
N ASP A 110 -11.50 31.65 -20.27
CA ASP A 110 -10.37 32.58 -20.12
C ASP A 110 -9.06 31.88 -19.76
N GLU A 111 -7.93 32.54 -20.00
CA GLU A 111 -6.61 32.03 -19.60
C GLU A 111 -6.59 31.64 -18.10
N LYS A 112 -6.11 30.43 -17.80
CA LYS A 112 -6.06 29.80 -16.45
C LYS A 112 -7.40 29.29 -15.89
N HIS A 113 -8.44 29.21 -16.71
CA HIS A 113 -9.67 28.48 -16.39
C HIS A 113 -9.79 27.24 -17.27
N LEU A 114 -10.47 26.21 -16.76
CA LEU A 114 -10.82 24.99 -17.48
C LEU A 114 -12.34 24.83 -17.45
N ALA A 115 -12.89 24.24 -18.49
CA ALA A 115 -14.32 23.97 -18.60
C ALA A 115 -14.67 22.61 -17.98
N CYS A 116 -15.72 22.60 -17.17
CA CYS A 116 -16.46 21.41 -16.77
C CYS A 116 -17.05 20.70 -18.02
N GLY A 117 -17.56 19.48 -17.84
CA GLY A 117 -18.26 18.73 -18.90
C GLY A 117 -19.52 19.43 -19.41
N ASP A 118 -20.17 20.23 -18.56
CA ASP A 118 -21.32 21.07 -18.90
C ASP A 118 -20.95 22.43 -19.53
N GLY A 119 -19.65 22.74 -19.62
CA GLY A 119 -19.11 23.98 -20.18
C GLY A 119 -18.93 25.12 -19.17
N THR A 120 -19.25 24.93 -17.89
CA THR A 120 -18.98 25.93 -16.83
C THR A 120 -17.47 26.09 -16.61
N CYS A 121 -16.97 27.32 -16.50
CA CYS A 121 -15.53 27.58 -16.33
C CYS A 121 -15.16 27.77 -14.86
N PHE A 122 -14.14 27.05 -14.39
CA PHE A 122 -13.52 27.22 -13.07
C PHE A 122 -12.00 27.37 -13.16
N PRO A 123 -11.31 27.97 -12.16
CA PRO A 123 -9.85 28.06 -12.16
C PRO A 123 -9.19 26.70 -12.25
N VAL A 124 -8.04 26.60 -12.95
CA VAL A 124 -7.29 25.33 -13.12
C VAL A 124 -7.02 24.61 -11.78
N SER A 125 -6.82 25.35 -10.69
CA SER A 125 -6.51 24.77 -9.37
C SER A 125 -7.67 24.01 -8.71
N TYR A 126 -8.91 24.23 -9.17
CA TYR A 126 -10.14 23.60 -8.65
C TYR A 126 -10.36 22.22 -9.29
N PHE A 127 -9.59 21.87 -10.32
CA PHE A 127 -9.66 20.55 -10.93
C PHE A 127 -8.75 19.58 -10.17
N CYS A 128 -9.29 18.42 -9.80
CA CYS A 128 -8.57 17.36 -9.12
C CYS A 128 -7.99 17.78 -7.77
N ASP A 129 -8.71 18.62 -7.02
CA ASP A 129 -8.32 19.12 -5.70
C ASP A 129 -9.04 18.41 -4.53
N GLY A 130 -10.01 17.54 -4.84
CA GLY A 130 -10.79 16.79 -3.88
C GLY A 130 -12.09 17.45 -3.45
N SER A 131 -12.51 18.55 -4.07
CA SER A 131 -13.82 19.17 -3.87
C SER A 131 -14.60 19.21 -5.18
N VAL A 132 -15.90 18.92 -5.12
CA VAL A 132 -16.78 19.00 -6.28
C VAL A 132 -17.24 20.44 -6.42
N ASP A 133 -16.67 21.17 -7.37
CA ASP A 133 -16.99 22.55 -7.71
C ASP A 133 -17.83 22.66 -8.98
N CYS A 134 -17.56 21.80 -9.98
CA CYS A 134 -18.38 21.71 -11.17
C CYS A 134 -19.81 21.24 -10.82
N PRO A 135 -20.88 21.86 -11.37
CA PRO A 135 -22.26 21.42 -11.17
C PRO A 135 -22.52 19.97 -11.60
N ASP A 136 -21.74 19.46 -12.55
CA ASP A 136 -21.78 18.11 -13.08
C ASP A 136 -20.74 17.15 -12.46
N GLY A 137 -19.88 17.64 -11.56
CA GLY A 137 -18.81 16.88 -10.91
C GLY A 137 -17.68 16.40 -11.82
N SER A 138 -17.54 16.98 -13.01
CA SER A 138 -16.52 16.58 -14.00
C SER A 138 -15.08 16.92 -13.61
N ASP A 139 -14.88 17.89 -12.72
CA ASP A 139 -13.61 18.33 -12.16
C ASP A 139 -12.90 17.26 -11.32
N GLU A 140 -13.65 16.39 -10.65
CA GLU A 140 -13.11 15.35 -9.75
C GLU A 140 -13.20 13.92 -10.32
N ALA A 141 -13.85 13.76 -11.47
CA ALA A 141 -14.17 12.43 -12.02
C ALA A 141 -13.04 11.79 -12.82
N TRP A 142 -12.11 12.60 -13.35
CA TRP A 142 -11.06 12.15 -14.27
C TRP A 142 -9.67 12.55 -13.76
N CYS A 143 -9.40 12.24 -12.49
CA CYS A 143 -8.19 12.66 -11.79
C CYS A 143 -7.14 11.55 -11.66
N ASP A 144 -7.03 10.71 -12.68
CA ASP A 144 -5.94 9.75 -12.77
C ASP A 144 -4.64 10.43 -13.23
N ILE A 145 -3.55 9.69 -13.12
CA ILE A 145 -2.18 10.14 -13.40
C ILE A 145 -1.97 10.65 -14.85
N ARG A 146 -2.90 10.38 -15.78
CA ARG A 146 -2.86 10.82 -17.18
C ARG A 146 -3.79 12.00 -17.46
N ASN A 147 -4.84 12.16 -16.65
CA ASN A 147 -5.92 13.10 -16.91
C ASN A 147 -5.96 14.28 -15.91
N ASP A 148 -5.19 14.24 -14.82
CA ASP A 148 -5.06 15.38 -13.90
C ASP A 148 -4.36 16.57 -14.60
N PRO A 149 -5.04 17.72 -14.79
CA PRO A 149 -4.45 18.90 -15.43
C PRO A 149 -3.32 19.53 -14.60
N ASN A 150 -3.29 19.28 -13.30
CA ASN A 150 -2.26 19.70 -12.36
C ASN A 150 -1.27 18.56 -12.03
N GLY A 151 -1.27 17.49 -12.83
CA GLY A 151 -0.45 16.31 -12.63
C GLY A 151 1.05 16.60 -12.71
N ALA A 152 1.82 15.82 -11.96
CA ALA A 152 3.27 15.86 -11.99
C ALA A 152 3.81 15.51 -13.38
N LEU A 153 4.89 16.18 -13.78
CA LEU A 153 5.57 15.92 -15.04
C LEU A 153 6.25 14.55 -15.01
N LEU A 154 6.56 14.02 -16.20
CA LEU A 154 7.44 12.86 -16.33
C LEU A 154 8.83 13.16 -15.78
N CYS A 155 9.49 12.13 -15.24
CA CYS A 155 10.83 12.23 -14.68
C CYS A 155 11.80 12.95 -15.62
N ASP A 156 12.43 14.02 -15.12
CA ASP A 156 13.59 14.66 -15.73
C ASP A 156 14.84 14.34 -14.88
N PRO A 157 15.68 13.38 -15.29
CA PRO A 157 16.90 13.01 -14.56
C PRO A 157 17.95 14.14 -14.46
N ILE A 158 17.84 15.18 -15.28
CA ILE A 158 18.77 16.32 -15.24
C ILE A 158 18.40 17.25 -14.08
N GLN A 159 17.12 17.44 -13.80
CA GLN A 159 16.62 18.28 -12.70
C GLN A 159 16.48 17.49 -11.38
N CYS A 160 16.01 16.24 -11.45
CA CYS A 160 15.87 15.37 -10.29
C CYS A 160 17.22 14.78 -9.87
N ARG A 161 17.86 15.37 -8.85
CA ARG A 161 19.18 14.94 -8.38
C ARG A 161 19.21 14.60 -6.90
N LEU A 162 19.97 13.54 -6.61
CA LEU A 162 20.32 13.14 -5.25
C LEU A 162 21.07 14.27 -4.52
N PRO A 163 20.88 14.43 -3.19
CA PRO A 163 20.18 13.51 -2.27
C PRO A 163 18.68 13.80 -2.09
N ASN A 164 18.12 14.79 -2.78
CA ASN A 164 16.77 15.29 -2.47
C ASN A 164 15.71 14.74 -3.43
N CYS A 165 16.08 14.42 -4.66
CA CYS A 165 15.18 13.87 -5.66
C CYS A 165 15.82 12.65 -6.32
N TRP A 166 15.06 11.59 -6.52
CA TRP A 166 15.46 10.49 -7.39
C TRP A 166 14.29 9.95 -8.18
N CYS A 167 14.45 9.89 -9.50
CA CYS A 167 13.51 9.25 -10.40
C CYS A 167 14.27 8.61 -11.57
N SER A 168 13.61 7.67 -12.24
CA SER A 168 14.02 7.17 -13.55
C SER A 168 12.77 6.95 -14.40
N LYS A 169 12.95 6.71 -15.71
CA LYS A 169 11.83 6.60 -16.65
C LYS A 169 10.83 5.50 -16.25
N ASP A 170 11.31 4.39 -15.71
CA ASP A 170 10.55 3.19 -15.39
C ASP A 170 10.79 2.70 -13.95
N GLY A 171 11.55 3.44 -13.14
CA GLY A 171 11.82 3.11 -11.73
C GLY A 171 12.81 1.96 -11.53
N THR A 172 13.41 1.40 -12.60
CA THR A 172 14.24 0.20 -12.49
C THR A 172 15.75 0.47 -12.47
N GLN A 173 16.15 1.70 -12.83
CA GLN A 173 17.56 2.08 -12.91
C GLN A 173 18.23 2.04 -11.53
N VAL A 174 19.47 1.56 -11.46
CA VAL A 174 20.25 1.55 -10.22
C VAL A 174 20.67 2.98 -9.85
N PRO A 175 20.38 3.46 -8.62
CA PRO A 175 20.79 4.78 -8.15
C PRO A 175 22.31 5.00 -8.18
N GLY A 176 22.73 6.23 -8.46
CA GLY A 176 24.15 6.61 -8.50
C GLY A 176 24.93 6.02 -9.69
N ASN A 177 24.24 5.46 -10.69
CA ASN A 177 24.83 4.81 -11.86
C ASN A 177 25.82 3.68 -11.50
N LEU A 178 25.55 3.00 -10.38
CA LEU A 178 26.32 1.85 -9.94
C LEU A 178 25.98 0.62 -10.79
N THR A 179 26.93 -0.29 -10.95
CA THR A 179 26.65 -1.60 -11.53
C THR A 179 25.96 -2.46 -10.48
N ALA A 180 24.90 -3.19 -10.85
CA ALA A 180 24.12 -4.00 -9.91
C ALA A 180 24.97 -4.95 -9.05
N SER A 181 26.02 -5.56 -9.60
CA SER A 181 26.94 -6.43 -8.86
C SER A 181 27.73 -5.74 -7.73
N THR A 182 27.79 -4.41 -7.74
CA THR A 182 28.49 -3.59 -6.73
C THR A 182 27.55 -2.98 -5.70
N VAL A 183 26.24 -3.20 -5.84
CA VAL A 183 25.20 -2.67 -4.95
C VAL A 183 24.94 -3.66 -3.82
N PRO A 184 24.89 -3.23 -2.54
CA PRO A 184 24.43 -4.12 -1.48
C PRO A 184 22.96 -4.51 -1.70
N GLN A 185 22.65 -5.80 -1.63
CA GLN A 185 21.25 -6.22 -1.66
C GLN A 185 20.61 -5.89 -0.31
N MET A 186 19.70 -4.92 -0.32
CA MET A 186 18.92 -4.54 0.85
C MET A 186 17.70 -5.44 0.98
N ILE A 187 17.42 -5.90 2.20
CA ILE A 187 16.19 -6.59 2.57
C ILE A 187 15.55 -5.79 3.70
N THR A 188 14.31 -5.36 3.53
CA THR A 188 13.54 -4.69 4.60
C THR A 188 12.52 -5.67 5.16
N ILE A 189 12.60 -5.92 6.47
CA ILE A 189 11.58 -6.71 7.18
C ILE A 189 10.67 -5.73 7.90
N THR A 190 9.37 -5.79 7.61
CA THR A 190 8.40 -4.88 8.22
C THR A 190 7.28 -5.63 8.91
N PHE A 191 6.84 -5.08 10.04
CA PHE A 191 5.67 -5.56 10.77
C PHE A 191 4.64 -4.45 10.84
N ASP A 192 3.42 -4.77 10.44
CA ASP A 192 2.27 -3.87 10.51
C ASP A 192 1.45 -4.21 11.76
N ASP A 193 0.63 -3.25 12.20
CA ASP A 193 -0.28 -3.31 13.35
C ASP A 193 0.34 -3.17 14.75
N ALA A 194 -0.46 -3.46 15.77
CA ALA A 194 -0.18 -3.22 17.17
C ALA A 194 0.97 -4.10 17.69
N VAL A 195 1.88 -3.49 18.45
CA VAL A 195 2.92 -4.19 19.21
C VAL A 195 2.40 -4.48 20.60
N ASN A 196 2.33 -5.75 21.02
CA ASN A 196 1.80 -6.14 22.31
C ASN A 196 2.40 -7.47 22.81
N ALA A 197 1.92 -7.96 23.96
CA ALA A 197 2.44 -9.16 24.59
C ALA A 197 2.30 -10.44 23.74
N GLU A 198 1.39 -10.49 22.77
CA GLU A 198 1.19 -11.66 21.90
C GLU A 198 2.30 -11.80 20.84
N ASN A 199 2.89 -10.69 20.42
CA ASN A 199 3.88 -10.66 19.34
C ASN A 199 5.28 -10.20 19.76
N PHE A 200 5.44 -9.61 20.96
CA PHE A 200 6.74 -9.10 21.39
C PHE A 200 7.82 -10.17 21.53
N GLU A 201 7.46 -11.38 21.99
CA GLU A 201 8.39 -12.51 22.05
C GLU A 201 8.88 -12.94 20.66
N LEU A 202 8.00 -12.87 19.65
CA LEU A 202 8.35 -13.20 18.27
C LEU A 202 9.40 -12.23 17.75
N PHE A 203 9.19 -10.92 17.94
CA PHE A 203 10.13 -9.90 17.48
C PHE A 203 11.51 -10.08 18.12
N SER A 204 11.55 -10.35 19.42
CA SER A 204 12.80 -10.61 20.15
C SER A 204 13.55 -11.85 19.64
N LYS A 205 12.82 -12.89 19.18
CA LYS A 205 13.41 -14.10 18.59
C LYS A 205 13.94 -13.85 17.17
N ILE A 206 13.20 -13.10 16.35
CA ILE A 206 13.59 -12.80 14.96
C ILE A 206 14.82 -11.87 14.93
N PHE A 207 14.81 -10.83 15.76
CA PHE A 207 15.81 -9.77 15.81
C PHE A 207 16.80 -9.94 16.96
N SER A 208 17.30 -11.17 17.16
CA SER A 208 18.33 -11.43 18.16
C SER A 208 19.63 -10.69 17.83
N ASP A 209 20.38 -10.27 18.86
CA ASP A 209 21.67 -9.60 18.67
C ASP A 209 22.77 -10.53 18.10
N GLU A 210 22.47 -11.83 17.99
CA GLU A 210 23.33 -12.82 17.31
C GLU A 210 23.30 -12.66 15.79
N ARG A 211 22.19 -12.18 15.23
CA ARG A 211 22.03 -11.95 13.79
C ARG A 211 22.59 -10.59 13.42
N LYS A 212 23.73 -10.62 12.72
CA LYS A 212 24.46 -9.41 12.34
C LYS A 212 24.66 -9.32 10.84
N ASN A 213 24.45 -8.13 10.30
CA ASN A 213 24.83 -7.77 8.94
C ASN A 213 26.36 -7.85 8.76
N PRO A 214 26.86 -7.86 7.51
CA PRO A 214 28.30 -7.97 7.24
C PRO A 214 29.16 -6.87 7.89
N ASN A 215 28.59 -5.70 8.20
CA ASN A 215 29.26 -4.62 8.94
C ASN A 215 29.32 -4.85 10.47
N GLY A 216 28.88 -6.02 10.96
CA GLY A 216 28.86 -6.37 12.38
C GLY A 216 27.69 -5.80 13.18
N CYS A 217 26.81 -5.03 12.55
CA CYS A 217 25.64 -4.45 13.21
C CYS A 217 24.46 -5.43 13.25
N PRO A 218 23.67 -5.43 14.34
CA PRO A 218 22.48 -6.28 14.43
C PRO A 218 21.49 -6.02 13.30
N VAL A 219 20.76 -7.05 12.90
CA VAL A 219 19.63 -6.92 11.97
C VAL A 219 18.51 -6.12 12.60
N ARG A 220 17.96 -5.16 11.85
CA ARG A 220 16.85 -4.30 12.30
C ARG A 220 15.75 -4.24 11.24
N GLY A 221 14.49 -4.31 11.68
CA GLY A 221 13.31 -4.07 10.86
C GLY A 221 12.59 -2.75 11.18
N THR A 222 11.49 -2.52 10.45
CA THR A 222 10.58 -1.37 10.58
C THR A 222 9.23 -1.82 11.13
N PHE A 223 8.70 -1.09 12.11
CA PHE A 223 7.37 -1.36 12.69
C PHE A 223 6.41 -0.22 12.34
N TYR A 224 5.39 -0.52 11.54
CA TYR A 224 4.29 0.39 11.24
C TYR A 224 3.20 0.19 12.30
N VAL A 225 3.23 1.02 13.33
CA VAL A 225 2.45 0.82 14.56
C VAL A 225 1.08 1.50 14.47
N SER A 226 0.02 0.74 14.73
CA SER A 226 -1.34 1.27 14.93
C SER A 226 -1.67 1.44 16.41
N HIS A 227 -2.59 2.35 16.77
CA HIS A 227 -2.80 2.70 18.18
C HIS A 227 -3.47 1.59 19.00
N GLN A 228 -4.57 1.03 18.50
CA GLN A 228 -5.41 0.14 19.29
C GLN A 228 -4.63 -1.09 19.77
N TYR A 229 -4.74 -1.41 21.05
CA TYR A 229 -4.06 -2.55 21.70
C TYR A 229 -2.52 -2.50 21.76
N THR A 230 -1.89 -1.41 21.33
CA THR A 230 -0.43 -1.25 21.40
C THR A 230 0.06 -1.03 22.85
N ASN A 231 1.13 -1.75 23.20
CA ASN A 231 1.94 -1.52 24.38
C ASN A 231 3.09 -0.56 24.03
N TYR A 232 2.97 0.70 24.46
CA TYR A 232 3.94 1.73 24.14
C TYR A 232 5.29 1.58 24.86
N ARG A 233 5.34 0.83 25.97
CA ARG A 233 6.64 0.45 26.57
C ARG A 233 7.43 -0.47 25.66
N ASP A 234 6.75 -1.40 24.98
CA ASP A 234 7.41 -2.34 24.07
C ASP A 234 7.83 -1.64 22.76
N VAL A 235 7.02 -0.71 22.27
CA VAL A 235 7.40 0.20 21.17
C VAL A 235 8.64 1.02 21.53
N GLN A 236 8.68 1.58 22.75
CA GLN A 236 9.85 2.32 23.26
C GLN A 236 11.10 1.44 23.29
N TYR A 237 10.97 0.19 23.74
CA TYR A 237 12.08 -0.76 23.79
C TYR A 237 12.59 -1.11 22.38
N LEU A 238 11.69 -1.42 21.42
CA LEU A 238 12.05 -1.69 20.03
C LEU A 238 12.82 -0.52 19.42
N TRP A 239 12.37 0.72 19.69
CA TRP A 239 13.09 1.92 19.29
C TRP A 239 14.47 2.01 19.97
N ASN A 240 14.58 1.79 21.28
CA ASN A 240 15.86 1.86 21.99
C ASN A 240 16.92 0.91 21.41
N ILE A 241 16.54 -0.31 21.01
CA ILE A 241 17.48 -1.29 20.44
C ILE A 241 17.81 -1.01 18.96
N GLY A 242 17.16 -0.03 18.32
CA GLY A 242 17.51 0.47 17.00
C GLY A 242 16.57 0.05 15.87
N HIS A 243 15.39 -0.47 16.18
CA HIS A 243 14.33 -0.63 15.17
C HIS A 243 13.74 0.71 14.79
N GLU A 244 13.24 0.78 13.55
CA GLU A 244 12.49 1.93 13.09
C GLU A 244 11.02 1.82 13.50
N ILE A 245 10.45 2.92 13.99
CA ILE A 245 9.04 3.04 14.34
C ILE A 245 8.40 4.04 13.38
N ALA A 246 7.33 3.61 12.72
CA ALA A 246 6.58 4.36 11.71
C ALA A 246 5.08 4.35 12.04
N ALA A 247 4.32 5.28 11.46
CA ALA A 247 2.89 5.43 11.74
C ALA A 247 2.03 4.47 10.89
N HIS A 248 1.00 3.88 11.50
CA HIS A 248 -0.01 3.04 10.83
C HIS A 248 -1.43 3.36 11.27
N SER A 249 -1.74 4.67 11.36
CA SER A 249 -3.01 5.25 11.82
C SER A 249 -3.36 5.02 13.30
N VAL A 250 -4.26 5.85 13.81
CA VAL A 250 -4.83 5.67 15.16
C VAL A 250 -5.88 4.57 15.13
N THR A 251 -6.82 4.62 14.18
CA THR A 251 -8.02 3.80 14.25
C THR A 251 -7.87 2.44 13.56
N HIS A 252 -7.04 2.36 12.52
CA HIS A 252 -7.04 1.27 11.55
C HIS A 252 -8.47 0.93 11.09
N ARG A 253 -9.30 1.98 10.89
CA ARG A 253 -10.73 1.83 10.64
C ARG A 253 -11.02 1.19 9.30
N GLY A 254 -12.10 0.40 9.28
CA GLY A 254 -12.81 0.06 8.06
C GLY A 254 -13.94 1.05 7.76
N PRO A 255 -14.58 0.92 6.59
CA PRO A 255 -14.21 0.02 5.50
C PRO A 255 -12.91 0.49 4.79
N GLU A 256 -12.26 -0.40 4.04
CA GLU A 256 -10.95 -0.12 3.43
C GLU A 256 -10.99 1.04 2.43
N ASP A 257 -12.06 1.14 1.66
CA ASP A 257 -12.28 2.15 0.62
C ASP A 257 -12.44 3.56 1.19
N TRP A 258 -12.78 3.71 2.48
CA TRP A 258 -12.84 5.00 3.15
C TRP A 258 -11.50 5.74 3.05
N TRP A 259 -10.37 5.04 3.21
CA TRP A 259 -9.02 5.63 3.15
C TRP A 259 -8.73 6.26 1.79
N SER A 260 -9.15 5.60 0.72
CA SER A 260 -8.89 6.02 -0.65
C SER A 260 -9.90 7.05 -1.18
N LYS A 261 -11.18 6.92 -0.82
CA LYS A 261 -12.27 7.69 -1.44
C LYS A 261 -12.79 8.84 -0.58
N ASN A 262 -12.90 8.61 0.73
CA ASN A 262 -13.66 9.49 1.62
C ASN A 262 -12.81 10.30 2.59
N ALA A 263 -11.64 9.79 2.98
CA ALA A 263 -10.76 10.47 3.92
C ALA A 263 -10.36 11.85 3.37
N THR A 264 -10.58 12.89 4.17
CA THR A 264 -10.09 14.24 3.88
C THR A 264 -8.63 14.41 4.31
N VAL A 265 -8.01 15.54 3.97
CA VAL A 265 -6.65 15.86 4.45
C VAL A 265 -6.62 15.92 5.99
N GLU A 266 -7.68 16.44 6.61
CA GLU A 266 -7.84 16.50 8.07
C GLU A 266 -8.00 15.10 8.68
N ASP A 267 -8.72 14.19 8.02
CA ASP A 267 -8.82 12.81 8.48
C ASP A 267 -7.45 12.11 8.43
N TRP A 268 -6.69 12.29 7.34
CA TRP A 268 -5.30 11.80 7.24
C TRP A 268 -4.40 12.39 8.31
N PHE A 269 -4.58 13.67 8.64
CA PHE A 269 -3.86 14.34 9.73
C PHE A 269 -4.21 13.72 11.10
N ASP A 270 -5.50 13.63 11.42
CA ASP A 270 -5.99 13.08 12.68
C ASP A 270 -5.54 11.62 12.88
N GLU A 271 -5.44 10.85 11.79
CA GLU A 271 -4.99 9.46 11.80
C GLU A 271 -3.47 9.30 11.86
N MET A 272 -2.70 9.97 11.00
CA MET A 272 -1.27 9.71 10.86
C MET A 272 -0.42 10.59 11.77
N VAL A 273 -0.68 11.90 11.77
CA VAL A 273 0.02 12.83 12.67
C VAL A 273 -0.45 12.60 14.11
N GLY A 274 -1.74 12.31 14.31
CA GLY A 274 -2.28 11.84 15.58
C GLY A 274 -1.51 10.63 16.10
N MET A 275 -1.28 9.60 15.26
CA MET A 275 -0.51 8.43 15.66
C MET A 275 0.94 8.80 16.04
N ALA A 276 1.61 9.65 15.26
CA ALA A 276 2.97 10.11 15.58
C ALA A 276 3.03 10.83 16.94
N ASN A 277 2.03 11.65 17.26
CA ASN A 277 1.91 12.31 18.56
C ASN A 277 1.68 11.31 19.71
N ILE A 278 0.86 10.27 19.52
CA ILE A 278 0.62 9.23 20.52
C ILE A 278 1.92 8.44 20.77
N ILE A 279 2.63 8.01 19.72
CA ILE A 279 3.92 7.31 19.84
C ILE A 279 4.93 8.19 20.61
N LYS A 280 5.08 9.46 20.22
CA LYS A 280 5.95 10.41 20.91
C LYS A 280 5.60 10.53 22.39
N LYS A 281 4.31 10.64 22.72
CA LYS A 281 3.84 10.88 24.08
C LYS A 281 4.03 9.66 24.98
N TYR A 282 3.72 8.46 24.50
CA TYR A 282 3.62 7.26 25.33
C TYR A 282 4.76 6.27 25.15
N ALA A 283 5.56 6.37 24.08
CA ALA A 283 6.77 5.59 23.86
C ALA A 283 8.05 6.45 23.81
N ALA A 284 7.96 7.77 23.97
CA ALA A 284 9.10 8.70 23.92
C ALA A 284 9.99 8.60 22.67
N VAL A 285 9.47 8.04 21.58
CA VAL A 285 10.13 8.09 20.28
C VAL A 285 10.16 9.55 19.84
N ARG A 286 11.32 10.01 19.42
CA ARG A 286 11.51 11.37 18.92
C ARG A 286 10.69 11.60 17.66
N LEU A 287 10.01 12.74 17.58
CA LEU A 287 9.11 13.01 16.46
C LEU A 287 9.86 13.05 15.12
N GLU A 288 11.07 13.61 15.13
CA GLU A 288 11.99 13.64 13.99
C GLU A 288 12.52 12.26 13.54
N GLU A 289 12.23 11.21 14.31
CA GLU A 289 12.54 9.82 13.96
C GLU A 289 11.31 9.02 13.50
N ILE A 290 10.10 9.55 13.67
CA ILE A 290 8.86 8.98 13.11
C ILE A 290 8.69 9.53 11.69
N ARG A 291 9.46 8.95 10.75
CA ARG A 291 9.63 9.50 9.40
C ARG A 291 8.73 8.86 8.35
N GLY A 292 8.33 7.61 8.59
CA GLY A 292 7.55 6.82 7.66
C GLY A 292 6.10 6.68 8.10
N LEU A 293 5.25 6.40 7.12
CA LEU A 293 3.94 5.84 7.38
C LEU A 293 3.61 4.74 6.38
N ARG A 294 2.59 3.94 6.75
CA ARG A 294 1.91 3.02 5.85
C ARG A 294 0.41 3.17 6.07
N ALA A 295 -0.36 3.23 4.99
CA ALA A 295 -1.81 3.28 5.03
C ALA A 295 -2.40 1.92 5.42
N PRO A 296 -3.38 1.86 6.33
CA PRO A 296 -4.15 0.65 6.61
C PRO A 296 -4.67 0.00 5.32
N PHE A 297 -4.60 -1.34 5.29
CA PHE A 297 -5.01 -2.15 4.13
C PHE A 297 -4.26 -1.84 2.82
N LEU A 298 -3.18 -1.06 2.87
CA LEU A 298 -2.47 -0.53 1.69
C LEU A 298 -3.39 0.29 0.78
N ARG A 299 -4.34 1.05 1.36
CA ARG A 299 -5.28 1.90 0.64
C ARG A 299 -4.72 3.32 0.53
N VAL A 300 -4.20 3.64 -0.66
CA VAL A 300 -3.56 4.92 -0.93
C VAL A 300 -4.62 6.02 -1.01
N GLY A 301 -4.41 7.13 -0.30
CA GLY A 301 -5.35 8.23 -0.11
C GLY A 301 -5.24 9.35 -1.15
N TRP A 302 -4.96 9.01 -2.41
CA TRP A 302 -4.80 9.96 -3.51
C TRP A 302 -3.90 11.15 -3.14
N ASN A 303 -4.09 12.33 -3.72
CA ASN A 303 -3.32 13.54 -3.41
C ASN A 303 -3.44 13.97 -1.94
N ARG A 304 -4.55 13.66 -1.26
CA ARG A 304 -4.81 14.10 0.11
C ARG A 304 -3.82 13.52 1.12
N GLN A 305 -3.49 12.23 0.98
CA GLN A 305 -2.48 11.58 1.82
C GLN A 305 -1.12 12.27 1.71
N PHE A 306 -0.64 12.49 0.49
CA PHE A 306 0.72 13.00 0.27
C PHE A 306 0.82 14.51 0.52
N LEU A 307 -0.28 15.25 0.34
CA LEU A 307 -0.38 16.65 0.79
C LEU A 307 -0.21 16.73 2.31
N MET A 308 -0.95 15.90 3.07
CA MET A 308 -0.77 15.81 4.53
C MET A 308 0.68 15.46 4.88
N MET A 309 1.27 14.46 4.21
CA MET A 309 2.65 14.07 4.48
C MET A 309 3.64 15.21 4.27
N SER A 310 3.49 15.95 3.17
CA SER A 310 4.34 17.09 2.81
C SER A 310 4.22 18.23 3.81
N GLU A 311 3.00 18.59 4.23
CA GLU A 311 2.75 19.69 5.17
C GLU A 311 3.21 19.38 6.60
N PHE A 312 3.10 18.12 7.03
CA PHE A 312 3.36 17.71 8.42
C PHE A 312 4.69 16.96 8.62
N GLY A 313 5.52 16.88 7.58
CA GLY A 313 6.93 16.51 7.69
C GLY A 313 7.23 15.00 7.74
N PHE A 314 6.35 14.17 7.18
CA PHE A 314 6.72 12.78 6.89
C PHE A 314 7.73 12.74 5.73
N LEU A 315 8.71 11.84 5.82
CA LEU A 315 9.75 11.69 4.81
C LEU A 315 9.35 10.71 3.70
N TYR A 316 8.61 9.67 4.06
CA TYR A 316 8.28 8.62 3.11
C TYR A 316 6.97 7.89 3.37
N ASP A 317 6.34 7.44 2.29
CA ASP A 317 5.26 6.46 2.29
C ASP A 317 5.79 5.07 1.89
N SER A 318 5.12 4.03 2.36
CA SER A 318 5.31 2.66 1.89
C SER A 318 3.96 1.97 1.81
N SER A 319 3.08 2.53 0.99
CA SER A 319 1.72 2.03 0.77
C SER A 319 1.44 1.74 -0.69
N MET A 320 2.19 2.31 -1.64
CA MET A 320 1.91 2.13 -3.06
C MET A 320 2.35 0.77 -3.55
N LEU A 321 1.41 0.01 -4.10
CA LEU A 321 1.68 -1.27 -4.72
C LEU A 321 2.24 -1.07 -6.14
N ALA A 322 3.42 -1.64 -6.40
CA ALA A 322 3.96 -1.69 -7.75
C ALA A 322 3.33 -2.86 -8.54
N PRO A 323 3.08 -2.70 -9.85
CA PRO A 323 2.74 -3.83 -10.71
C PRO A 323 3.85 -4.89 -10.67
N PHE A 324 3.46 -6.13 -10.89
CA PHE A 324 4.42 -7.22 -10.91
C PHE A 324 5.29 -7.13 -12.16
N PHE A 325 6.60 -7.00 -11.96
CA PHE A 325 7.62 -7.06 -13.00
C PHE A 325 8.77 -7.97 -12.54
N ASP A 326 9.45 -8.62 -13.49
CA ASP A 326 10.67 -9.38 -13.20
C ASP A 326 11.81 -8.48 -12.72
N LEU A 327 11.81 -7.23 -13.17
CA LEU A 327 12.73 -6.19 -12.75
C LEU A 327 12.03 -5.30 -11.70
N PRO A 328 12.35 -5.46 -10.40
CA PRO A 328 11.65 -4.74 -9.34
C PRO A 328 12.01 -3.25 -9.34
N LEU A 329 11.10 -2.43 -8.81
CA LEU A 329 11.25 -0.98 -8.73
C LEU A 329 12.09 -0.56 -7.52
N TRP A 330 12.95 0.42 -7.73
CA TRP A 330 13.64 1.14 -6.68
C TRP A 330 12.71 2.18 -6.03
N PRO A 331 12.95 2.59 -4.77
CA PRO A 331 12.30 3.75 -4.18
C PRO A 331 12.51 5.00 -5.02
N TYR A 332 11.54 5.90 -5.05
CA TYR A 332 11.60 7.13 -5.84
C TYR A 332 10.97 8.29 -5.09
N THR A 333 11.25 9.52 -5.51
CA THR A 333 10.59 10.69 -4.94
C THR A 333 9.40 11.12 -5.79
N LEU A 334 8.44 11.76 -5.14
CA LEU A 334 7.19 12.23 -5.76
C LEU A 334 7.30 13.66 -6.30
N ASP A 335 8.51 14.19 -6.51
CA ASP A 335 8.76 15.41 -7.28
C ASP A 335 8.28 15.29 -8.74
N TYR A 336 8.26 14.06 -9.24
CA TYR A 336 7.80 13.71 -10.58
C TYR A 336 6.78 12.59 -10.51
N ARG A 337 6.09 12.37 -11.63
CA ARG A 337 5.11 11.32 -11.79
C ARG A 337 5.68 9.94 -11.40
N PRO A 338 4.97 9.14 -10.60
CA PRO A 338 5.32 7.75 -10.32
C PRO A 338 5.66 6.96 -11.60
N PRO A 339 6.70 6.11 -11.58
CA PRO A 339 7.18 5.39 -12.75
C PRO A 339 6.35 4.14 -13.12
N HIS A 340 5.20 3.94 -12.48
CA HIS A 340 4.31 2.81 -12.71
C HIS A 340 2.84 3.23 -12.59
N ASP A 341 1.97 2.43 -13.20
CA ASP A 341 0.52 2.61 -13.05
C ASP A 341 0.07 2.20 -11.63
N CYS A 342 -1.05 2.76 -11.18
CA CYS A 342 -1.64 2.41 -9.89
C CYS A 342 -2.27 1.01 -9.96
N VAL A 343 -1.96 0.14 -8.98
CA VAL A 343 -2.39 -1.26 -9.01
C VAL A 343 -3.35 -1.57 -7.88
N GLY A 344 -4.49 -2.16 -8.24
CA GLY A 344 -5.54 -2.61 -7.34
C GLY A 344 -6.89 -1.97 -7.68
N ALA A 345 -7.97 -2.72 -7.49
CA ALA A 345 -9.31 -2.17 -7.67
C ALA A 345 -9.55 -1.04 -6.66
N ASP A 346 -10.06 0.09 -7.15
CA ASP A 346 -10.35 1.29 -6.37
C ASP A 346 -9.13 1.90 -5.64
N GLN A 347 -7.92 1.77 -6.20
CA GLN A 347 -6.72 2.44 -5.69
C GLN A 347 -6.52 3.79 -6.37
N PHE A 348 -6.21 4.82 -5.57
CA PHE A 348 -5.99 6.19 -6.05
C PHE A 348 -4.57 6.63 -5.67
N CYS A 349 -3.64 6.46 -6.61
CA CYS A 349 -2.24 6.89 -6.44
C CYS A 349 -2.10 8.41 -6.62
N PRO A 350 -1.07 9.05 -6.03
CA PRO A 350 -0.88 10.49 -6.17
C PRO A 350 -0.65 10.87 -7.62
N THR A 351 -1.23 11.99 -8.02
CA THR A 351 -1.10 12.54 -9.38
C THR A 351 -0.27 13.81 -9.40
N ARG A 352 -0.28 14.59 -8.31
CA ARG A 352 0.47 15.85 -8.17
C ARG A 352 1.89 15.62 -7.63
N SER A 353 2.70 16.67 -7.68
CA SER A 353 4.10 16.67 -7.23
C SER A 353 4.23 17.00 -5.74
N TYR A 354 4.98 16.18 -5.00
CA TYR A 354 5.33 16.37 -3.58
C TYR A 354 6.85 16.34 -3.41
N THR A 355 7.44 17.54 -3.36
CA THR A 355 8.90 17.72 -3.43
C THR A 355 9.62 17.02 -2.29
N GLY A 356 10.57 16.13 -2.61
CA GLY A 356 11.40 15.43 -1.62
C GLY A 356 10.69 14.36 -0.78
N LEU A 357 9.41 14.09 -1.04
CA LEU A 357 8.67 13.01 -0.41
C LEU A 357 9.01 11.69 -1.12
N TRP A 358 9.45 10.69 -0.36
CA TRP A 358 9.85 9.39 -0.91
C TRP A 358 8.69 8.40 -0.91
N GLU A 359 8.61 7.59 -1.95
CA GLU A 359 7.81 6.36 -1.99
C GLU A 359 8.74 5.16 -1.93
N LEU A 360 8.47 4.23 -1.01
CA LEU A 360 9.07 2.91 -0.95
C LEU A 360 8.06 1.90 -1.50
N PRO A 361 8.07 1.67 -2.83
CA PRO A 361 7.03 0.90 -3.48
C PRO A 361 7.06 -0.55 -2.99
N ILE A 362 5.87 -1.09 -2.76
CA ILE A 362 5.69 -2.49 -2.40
C ILE A 362 5.78 -3.32 -3.69
N ASN A 363 6.95 -3.89 -3.95
CA ASN A 363 7.15 -4.82 -5.04
C ASN A 363 6.48 -6.16 -4.71
N GLN A 364 5.52 -6.59 -5.53
CA GLN A 364 4.76 -7.82 -5.29
C GLN A 364 5.65 -9.08 -5.23
N ILE A 365 5.30 -10.00 -4.34
CA ILE A 365 5.96 -11.29 -4.16
C ILE A 365 5.33 -12.32 -5.10
N LEU A 366 6.15 -13.09 -5.80
CA LEU A 366 5.72 -14.25 -6.60
C LEU A 366 5.55 -15.48 -5.70
N ALA A 367 4.34 -16.04 -5.64
CA ALA A 367 4.01 -17.25 -4.90
C ALA A 367 3.32 -18.28 -5.81
N GLY A 368 4.13 -19.15 -6.44
CA GLY A 368 3.63 -20.05 -7.48
C GLY A 368 3.21 -19.27 -8.72
N ASP A 369 1.93 -19.40 -9.10
CA ASP A 369 1.33 -18.67 -10.21
C ASP A 369 0.61 -17.37 -9.78
N TYR A 370 0.65 -17.04 -8.49
CA TYR A 370 -0.01 -15.85 -7.92
C TYR A 370 1.01 -14.79 -7.50
N THR A 371 0.55 -13.55 -7.46
CA THR A 371 1.32 -12.42 -6.90
C THR A 371 0.59 -11.86 -5.68
N CYS A 372 1.35 -11.41 -4.70
CA CYS A 372 0.82 -10.92 -3.43
C CYS A 372 1.62 -9.70 -2.95
N ALA A 373 0.93 -8.72 -2.36
CA ALA A 373 1.56 -7.53 -1.80
C ALA A 373 2.29 -7.82 -0.48
N ARG A 374 1.68 -8.66 0.36
CA ARG A 374 2.21 -9.10 1.65
C ARG A 374 2.28 -10.62 1.69
N ILE A 375 3.22 -11.19 2.43
CA ILE A 375 3.44 -12.64 2.40
C ILE A 375 2.24 -13.42 2.97
N ASP A 376 1.56 -12.84 3.94
CA ASP A 376 0.35 -13.39 4.56
C ASP A 376 -0.88 -13.31 3.66
N SER A 377 -0.87 -12.47 2.63
CA SER A 377 -1.92 -12.41 1.59
C SER A 377 -1.72 -13.43 0.46
N CYS A 378 -0.58 -14.13 0.44
CA CYS A 378 -0.36 -15.23 -0.50
C CYS A 378 -1.20 -16.48 -0.09
N PRO A 379 -1.47 -17.42 -1.00
CA PRO A 379 -2.36 -18.56 -0.75
C PRO A 379 -2.05 -19.38 0.53
N SER A 380 -3.07 -19.74 1.31
CA SER A 380 -2.92 -20.18 2.72
C SER A 380 -2.40 -21.60 2.98
N ASP A 381 -2.25 -22.43 1.94
CA ASP A 381 -2.00 -23.89 2.09
C ASP A 381 -0.56 -24.30 1.72
N MET A 382 0.41 -23.47 2.10
CA MET A 382 1.82 -23.70 1.77
C MET A 382 2.52 -24.57 2.82
N SER A 383 3.45 -25.42 2.40
CA SER A 383 4.37 -26.07 3.34
C SER A 383 5.50 -25.11 3.75
N GLY A 384 6.21 -25.41 4.85
CA GLY A 384 7.40 -24.63 5.23
C GLY A 384 8.49 -24.62 4.14
N GLU A 385 8.61 -25.70 3.36
CA GLU A 385 9.54 -25.74 2.22
C GLU A 385 9.10 -24.79 1.11
N ASP A 386 7.80 -24.68 0.86
CA ASP A 386 7.27 -23.79 -0.18
C ASP A 386 7.45 -22.33 0.20
N VAL A 387 7.24 -21.99 1.48
CA VAL A 387 7.57 -20.66 2.01
C VAL A 387 9.04 -20.33 1.80
N TYR A 388 9.96 -21.24 2.15
CA TYR A 388 11.39 -21.01 1.91
C TYR A 388 11.71 -20.84 0.42
N LYS A 389 11.10 -21.65 -0.46
CA LYS A 389 11.26 -21.51 -1.93
C LYS A 389 10.76 -20.15 -2.41
N ILE A 390 9.61 -19.68 -1.92
CA ILE A 390 9.04 -18.37 -2.28
C ILE A 390 9.97 -17.24 -1.86
N LEU A 391 10.44 -17.25 -0.61
CA LEU A 391 11.42 -16.27 -0.12
C LEU A 391 12.68 -16.26 -0.99
N MET A 392 13.20 -17.43 -1.34
CA MET A 392 14.40 -17.58 -2.15
C MET A 392 14.21 -17.16 -3.63
N VAL A 393 13.07 -17.47 -4.24
CA VAL A 393 12.75 -17.07 -5.62
C VAL A 393 12.67 -15.55 -5.72
N ASN A 394 11.99 -14.90 -4.77
CA ASN A 394 11.87 -13.45 -4.74
C ASN A 394 13.21 -12.78 -4.38
N PHE A 395 13.99 -13.35 -3.47
CA PHE A 395 15.36 -12.89 -3.24
C PHE A 395 16.19 -12.93 -4.52
N LYS A 396 16.20 -14.05 -5.25
CA LYS A 396 16.95 -14.17 -6.51
C LYS A 396 16.46 -13.19 -7.58
N ARG A 397 15.16 -12.92 -7.66
CA ARG A 397 14.58 -11.92 -8.57
C ARG A 397 15.17 -10.53 -8.34
N HIS A 398 15.38 -10.13 -7.10
CA HIS A 398 16.02 -8.85 -6.79
C HIS A 398 17.54 -8.94 -6.97
N TYR A 399 18.16 -9.96 -6.37
CA TYR A 399 19.62 -10.12 -6.25
C TYR A 399 20.36 -10.32 -7.58
N LEU A 400 19.75 -11.05 -8.52
CA LEU A 400 20.34 -11.37 -9.83
C LEU A 400 20.05 -10.32 -10.89
N ASN A 401 19.14 -9.38 -10.62
CA ASN A 401 18.76 -8.32 -11.55
C ASN A 401 19.36 -6.97 -11.12
N ASN A 402 18.54 -5.98 -10.76
CA ASN A 402 18.98 -4.62 -10.43
C ASN A 402 19.24 -4.38 -8.94
N ARG A 403 19.07 -5.39 -8.07
CA ARG A 403 19.23 -5.29 -6.61
C ARG A 403 18.36 -4.24 -5.92
N ALA A 404 17.19 -3.92 -6.50
CA ALA A 404 16.21 -3.11 -5.79
C ALA A 404 15.88 -3.75 -4.42
N PRO A 405 15.56 -2.95 -3.39
CA PRO A 405 15.27 -3.46 -2.06
C PRO A 405 14.18 -4.55 -2.08
N LEU A 406 14.43 -5.67 -1.41
CA LEU A 406 13.43 -6.71 -1.22
C LEU A 406 12.62 -6.39 0.03
N GLY A 407 11.37 -5.98 -0.15
CA GLY A 407 10.42 -5.78 0.95
C GLY A 407 9.77 -7.09 1.37
N LEU A 408 9.91 -7.45 2.65
CA LEU A 408 9.22 -8.57 3.28
C LEU A 408 8.27 -8.02 4.34
N HIS A 409 7.00 -7.89 3.96
CA HIS A 409 5.96 -7.25 4.76
C HIS A 409 5.06 -8.31 5.42
N PHE A 410 4.87 -8.21 6.73
CA PHE A 410 4.17 -9.20 7.54
C PHE A 410 3.19 -8.59 8.54
N HIS A 411 2.13 -9.32 8.83
CA HIS A 411 1.49 -9.27 10.14
C HIS A 411 2.08 -10.34 11.06
N ALA A 412 2.20 -10.04 12.36
CA ALA A 412 2.77 -10.97 13.32
C ALA A 412 2.01 -12.32 13.40
N SER A 413 0.70 -12.32 13.12
CA SER A 413 -0.15 -13.52 13.09
C SER A 413 0.35 -14.60 12.12
N TRP A 414 1.02 -14.22 11.02
CA TRP A 414 1.57 -15.16 10.05
C TRP A 414 2.59 -16.13 10.66
N PHE A 415 3.33 -15.68 11.67
CA PHE A 415 4.33 -16.46 12.39
C PHE A 415 3.76 -17.39 13.45
N GLN A 416 2.45 -17.38 13.69
CA GLN A 416 1.79 -18.37 14.54
C GLN A 416 1.93 -19.79 13.96
N ASN A 417 2.14 -19.92 12.65
CA ASN A 417 2.49 -21.19 12.03
C ASN A 417 3.99 -21.51 12.25
N PRO A 418 4.34 -22.56 13.04
CA PRO A 418 5.73 -22.88 13.35
C PRO A 418 6.57 -23.24 12.12
N SER A 419 5.95 -23.82 11.08
CA SER A 419 6.65 -24.17 9.84
C SER A 419 7.08 -22.94 9.06
N TYR A 420 6.24 -21.88 9.06
CA TYR A 420 6.54 -20.61 8.39
C TYR A 420 7.63 -19.86 9.15
N SER A 421 7.54 -19.83 10.48
CA SER A 421 8.57 -19.26 11.34
C SER A 421 9.92 -19.96 11.15
N TYR A 422 9.96 -21.29 11.11
CA TYR A 422 11.19 -22.03 10.83
C TYR A 422 11.77 -21.71 9.45
N ALA A 423 10.92 -21.71 8.41
CA ALA A 423 11.34 -21.42 7.03
C ALA A 423 11.92 -20.00 6.90
N PHE A 424 11.28 -19.02 7.53
CA PHE A 424 11.76 -17.63 7.53
C PHE A 424 13.08 -17.47 8.29
N ASN A 425 13.20 -18.09 9.46
CA ASN A 425 14.46 -18.07 10.21
C ASN A 425 15.60 -18.71 9.42
N LYS A 426 15.35 -19.85 8.78
CA LYS A 426 16.31 -20.51 7.87
C LYS A 426 16.70 -19.58 6.72
N PHE A 427 15.74 -18.90 6.10
CA PHE A 427 16.01 -17.93 5.04
C PHE A 427 16.92 -16.80 5.54
N MET A 428 16.61 -16.19 6.69
CA MET A 428 17.47 -15.15 7.28
C MET A 428 18.90 -15.66 7.51
N ASP A 429 19.05 -16.84 8.13
CA ASP A 429 20.37 -17.39 8.44
C ASP A 429 21.18 -17.70 7.16
N ASP A 430 20.53 -18.13 6.07
CA ASP A 430 21.17 -18.34 4.79
C ASP A 430 21.57 -17.02 4.11
N MET A 431 20.74 -15.98 4.21
CA MET A 431 21.04 -14.64 3.68
C MET A 431 22.20 -13.98 4.42
N LEU A 432 22.27 -14.14 5.74
CA LEU A 432 23.34 -13.58 6.58
C LEU A 432 24.71 -14.24 6.35
N ARG A 433 24.78 -15.35 5.61
CA ARG A 433 26.05 -15.92 5.13
C ARG A 433 26.63 -15.17 3.93
N LEU A 434 25.83 -14.36 3.24
CA LEU A 434 26.26 -13.57 2.09
C LEU A 434 26.84 -12.24 2.58
N THR A 435 28.03 -11.90 2.09
CA THR A 435 28.75 -10.68 2.51
C THR A 435 28.23 -9.40 1.87
N ASP A 436 27.34 -9.51 0.88
CA ASP A 436 26.77 -8.40 0.13
C ASP A 436 25.26 -8.20 0.34
N VAL A 437 24.67 -8.88 1.34
CA VAL A 437 23.26 -8.76 1.73
C VAL A 437 23.14 -8.09 3.09
N TYR A 438 22.22 -7.12 3.21
CA TYR A 438 22.00 -6.33 4.41
C TYR A 438 20.52 -6.27 4.74
N PHE A 439 20.17 -6.63 5.98
CA PHE A 439 18.85 -6.39 6.54
C PHE A 439 18.82 -5.03 7.22
N VAL A 440 18.08 -4.11 6.64
CA VAL A 440 18.07 -2.69 7.03
C VAL A 440 16.64 -2.21 7.24
N THR A 441 16.50 -1.10 7.96
CA THR A 441 15.19 -0.44 8.10
C THR A 441 14.80 0.29 6.81
N SER A 442 13.53 0.67 6.70
CA SER A 442 13.00 1.43 5.57
C SER A 442 13.72 2.76 5.40
N TYR A 443 13.96 3.50 6.49
CA TYR A 443 14.73 4.74 6.48
C TYR A 443 16.19 4.53 6.08
N GLN A 444 16.82 3.42 6.48
CA GLN A 444 18.19 3.10 6.07
C GLN A 444 18.30 2.83 4.57
N VAL A 445 17.24 2.30 3.93
CA VAL A 445 17.16 2.23 2.46
C VAL A 445 17.17 3.64 1.88
N ILE A 446 16.35 4.56 2.39
CA ILE A 446 16.33 5.96 1.92
C ILE A 446 17.69 6.61 2.09
N GLU A 447 18.35 6.45 3.24
CA GLU A 447 19.69 7.03 3.44
C GLU A 447 20.69 6.51 2.40
N TRP A 448 20.61 5.22 2.02
CA TRP A 448 21.39 4.68 0.91
C TRP A 448 20.95 5.27 -0.44
N MET A 449 19.66 5.43 -0.70
CA MET A 449 19.14 6.08 -1.92
C MET A 449 19.67 7.50 -2.07
N ARG A 450 19.68 8.27 -0.98
CA ARG A 450 20.19 9.65 -0.92
C ARG A 450 21.69 9.72 -1.19
N LYS A 451 22.44 8.68 -0.82
CA LYS A 451 23.89 8.57 -1.07
C LYS A 451 24.28 7.13 -1.47
N PRO A 452 24.05 6.75 -2.75
CA PRO A 452 24.32 5.40 -3.22
C PRO A 452 25.77 5.03 -3.00
N THR A 453 25.99 3.96 -2.24
CA THR A 453 27.32 3.55 -1.79
C THR A 453 27.57 2.11 -2.22
N SER A 454 28.63 1.88 -3.00
CA SER A 454 29.02 0.55 -3.46
C SER A 454 29.50 -0.34 -2.31
N LEU A 455 29.45 -1.66 -2.49
CA LEU A 455 29.96 -2.67 -1.55
C LEU A 455 31.38 -2.41 -1.04
N ASN A 456 32.28 -1.86 -1.87
CA ASN A 456 33.65 -1.56 -1.46
C ASN A 456 33.75 -0.46 -0.38
N LEU A 457 32.71 0.35 -0.22
CA LEU A 457 32.66 1.48 0.71
C LEU A 457 31.56 1.33 1.77
N ILE A 458 30.71 0.31 1.65
CA ILE A 458 29.51 0.16 2.47
C ILE A 458 29.83 -0.10 3.94
N GLU A 459 30.97 -0.74 4.23
CA GLU A 459 31.44 -0.94 5.60
C GLU A 459 31.73 0.37 6.33
N THR A 460 31.98 1.47 5.60
CA THR A 460 32.20 2.81 6.17
C THR A 460 30.98 3.72 6.07
N PHE A 461 29.85 3.18 5.60
CA PHE A 461 28.62 3.93 5.41
C PHE A 461 27.94 4.21 6.75
N LYS A 462 28.23 5.41 7.31
CA LYS A 462 27.77 5.85 8.62
C LYS A 462 26.27 5.63 8.91
N PRO A 463 25.32 5.86 7.97
CA PRO A 463 23.90 5.66 8.27
C PRO A 463 23.52 4.20 8.61
N TRP A 464 24.35 3.22 8.23
CA TRP A 464 24.16 1.80 8.57
C TRP A 464 25.02 1.34 9.75
N HIS A 465 25.79 2.24 10.37
CA HIS A 465 26.54 1.95 11.58
C HIS A 465 25.61 1.98 12.80
N CYS A 466 25.82 1.02 13.68
CA CYS A 466 25.09 0.83 14.92
C CYS A 466 25.82 1.51 16.09
N GLU A 467 26.18 2.79 15.90
CA GLU A 467 26.80 3.57 16.96
C GLU A 467 25.87 3.65 18.19
N PRO A 468 26.44 3.69 19.42
CA PRO A 468 25.63 3.81 20.63
C PRO A 468 24.75 5.05 20.59
N ARG A 469 23.44 4.83 20.64
CA ARG A 469 22.44 5.89 20.66
C ARG A 469 22.45 6.58 22.02
N LYS A 470 22.38 7.91 22.02
CA LYS A 470 22.29 8.71 23.25
C LYS A 470 20.83 8.96 23.58
N PHE A 471 20.39 8.41 24.70
CA PHE A 471 19.03 8.57 25.23
C PHE A 471 19.04 9.40 26.51
N GLN A 472 18.02 10.22 26.68
CA GLN A 472 17.69 10.84 27.96
C GLN A 472 17.09 9.78 28.89
N PRO A 473 17.13 9.95 30.22
CA PRO A 473 16.65 8.94 31.16
C PRO A 473 15.20 8.51 30.92
N PHE A 474 14.31 9.43 30.50
CA PHE A 474 12.91 9.10 30.19
C PHE A 474 12.71 8.45 28.81
N GLU A 475 13.70 8.55 27.91
CA GLU A 475 13.67 7.91 26.59
C GLU A 475 14.02 6.43 26.67
N VAL A 476 14.60 5.95 27.77
CA VAL A 476 14.88 4.54 28.01
C VAL A 476 13.62 3.83 28.52
N ALA A 477 13.27 2.71 27.88
CA ALA A 477 12.16 1.87 28.28
C ALA A 477 12.32 1.39 29.73
N CYS A 478 11.26 1.55 30.50
CA CYS A 478 11.17 1.07 31.88
C CYS A 478 11.00 -0.46 31.94
N ASP A 479 11.40 -1.04 33.07
CA ASP A 479 11.22 -2.47 33.34
C ASP A 479 9.76 -2.83 33.65
N LEU A 480 9.06 -1.94 34.38
CA LEU A 480 7.68 -2.14 34.82
C LEU A 480 6.78 -1.02 34.26
N PRO A 481 5.99 -1.28 33.20
CA PRO A 481 5.08 -0.29 32.65
C PRO A 481 3.85 -0.08 33.53
N SER A 482 3.31 1.13 33.51
CA SER A 482 1.99 1.44 34.04
C SER A 482 0.92 0.79 33.16
N SER A 483 -0.02 0.03 33.75
CA SER A 483 -1.20 -0.48 33.06
C SER A 483 -2.39 0.44 33.32
N CYS A 484 -2.73 1.25 32.32
CA CYS A 484 -3.74 2.30 32.42
C CYS A 484 -5.08 1.79 31.91
N LYS A 485 -6.06 1.59 32.80
CA LYS A 485 -7.46 1.33 32.43
C LYS A 485 -8.18 2.66 32.17
N LEU A 486 -8.43 2.97 30.92
CA LEU A 486 -8.87 4.30 30.47
C LEU A 486 -10.28 4.25 29.89
N PRO A 487 -11.17 5.21 30.22
CA PRO A 487 -12.47 5.32 29.58
C PRO A 487 -12.32 5.87 28.16
N SER A 488 -13.10 5.35 27.21
CA SER A 488 -13.26 5.91 25.87
C SER A 488 -14.73 6.20 25.59
N ARG A 489 -15.07 7.47 25.39
CA ARG A 489 -16.43 7.87 25.00
C ARG A 489 -16.79 7.36 23.60
N VAL A 490 -15.81 7.38 22.68
CA VAL A 490 -15.97 6.96 21.28
C VAL A 490 -16.18 5.45 21.18
N LEU A 491 -15.34 4.66 21.85
CA LEU A 491 -15.42 3.19 21.81
C LEU A 491 -16.44 2.63 22.81
N LYS A 492 -17.15 3.50 23.55
CA LYS A 492 -18.18 3.16 24.56
C LYS A 492 -17.73 2.07 25.54
N SER A 493 -16.45 2.01 25.83
CA SER A 493 -15.81 0.94 26.61
C SER A 493 -14.53 1.43 27.27
N HIS A 494 -13.98 0.63 28.18
CA HIS A 494 -12.65 0.87 28.72
C HIS A 494 -11.60 0.19 27.85
N ARG A 495 -10.48 0.87 27.64
CA ARG A 495 -9.31 0.32 26.95
C ARG A 495 -8.10 0.33 27.88
N TYR A 496 -7.17 -0.56 27.61
CA TYR A 496 -5.91 -0.64 28.34
C TYR A 496 -4.81 0.00 27.49
N LEU A 497 -3.99 0.82 28.13
CA LEU A 497 -2.78 1.40 27.54
C LEU A 497 -1.61 1.11 28.48
N HIS A 498 -0.52 0.58 27.93
CA HIS A 498 0.70 0.28 28.69
C HIS A 498 1.79 1.26 28.29
N THR A 499 2.41 1.93 29.26
CA THR A 499 3.42 2.98 29.02
C THR A 499 4.31 3.17 30.24
N CYS A 500 5.52 3.70 30.03
CA CYS A 500 6.43 4.12 31.10
C CYS A 500 6.09 5.48 31.72
N PHE A 501 5.10 6.17 31.15
CA PHE A 501 4.66 7.49 31.60
C PHE A 501 3.44 7.41 32.50
N GLU A 502 3.05 8.55 33.07
CA GLU A 502 1.81 8.67 33.84
C GLU A 502 0.59 8.36 32.97
N CYS A 503 -0.39 7.66 33.56
CA CYS A 503 -1.62 7.34 32.87
C CYS A 503 -2.41 8.60 32.49
N PRO A 504 -2.90 8.72 31.24
CA PRO A 504 -3.79 9.81 30.85
C PRO A 504 -5.15 9.68 31.54
N LYS A 505 -6.02 10.67 31.35
CA LYS A 505 -7.35 10.69 31.99
C LYS A 505 -8.40 9.98 31.14
N GLU A 506 -8.30 10.08 29.82
CA GLU A 506 -9.11 9.36 28.85
C GLU A 506 -8.22 8.53 27.91
N TYR A 507 -8.81 7.55 27.23
CA TYR A 507 -8.08 6.77 26.23
C TYR A 507 -7.75 7.68 25.03
N PRO A 508 -6.47 7.82 24.65
CA PRO A 508 -6.09 8.61 23.49
C PRO A 508 -6.84 8.17 22.23
N TRP A 509 -7.27 9.13 21.42
CA TRP A 509 -8.00 8.85 20.19
C TRP A 509 -7.90 10.03 19.22
N LEU A 510 -8.59 9.95 18.07
CA LEU A 510 -8.69 11.07 17.13
C LEU A 510 -9.11 12.36 17.85
N ARG A 511 -8.38 13.45 17.60
CA ARG A 511 -8.58 14.79 18.20
C ARG A 511 -8.45 14.85 19.74
N ASN A 512 -7.99 13.77 20.37
CA ASN A 512 -7.62 13.73 21.78
C ASN A 512 -6.42 12.77 21.97
N GLU A 513 -5.39 12.95 21.16
CA GLU A 513 -4.19 12.11 21.10
C GLU A 513 -3.39 12.09 22.42
N PHE A 514 -3.65 13.03 23.32
CA PHE A 514 -3.00 13.12 24.63
C PHE A 514 -3.87 12.60 25.80
N GLY A 515 -5.11 12.16 25.53
CA GLY A 515 -6.00 11.59 26.54
C GLY A 515 -6.39 12.57 27.65
N MET A 516 -6.68 13.83 27.27
CA MET A 516 -7.16 14.89 28.15
C MET A 516 -8.67 14.74 28.45
N LYS A 517 -9.18 15.44 29.48
CA LYS A 517 -10.58 15.36 29.96
C LYS A 517 -11.55 16.27 29.22
#